data_AF-A0A6C0F579-F1
#
_entry.id   AF-A0A6C0F579-F1
#
_cell.length_a   1.000
_cell.length_b   1.000
_cell.length_c   1.000
_cell.angle_alpha   90.00
_cell.angle_beta   90.00
_cell.angle_gamma   90.00
#
_symmetry.space_group_name_H-M   'P 1'
#
loop_
_entity.id
_entity.type
_entity.pdbx_description
1 polymer ?
#
loop_
_entity_poly.entity_id
_entity_poly.type
_entity_poly.pdbx_seq_one_letter_code
_entity_poly.pdbx_strand_id
1 'polypeptide(L)'
;MLSCAVGFTLLFASLWMSFVKRDTAMFQTFQETLDESQTLIYEGIVRERLSIYVMGMVLGLALGFTYYLKNPNDNFRLCKLLAIIYSVKLMFYYVYPKRPLMLYSLKNQEQVEAWADIYTEMKRRWVTSLGVGFVGYLVLSQSC
;
A
#
# COMPACT_ATOMS: atom_id res chain seq x y z
N MET A 1 -12.85 -19.10 -6.56
CA MET A 1 -12.23 -19.26 -5.21
C MET A 1 -10.91 -18.50 -5.07
N LEU A 2 -9.84 -18.83 -5.82
CA LEU A 2 -8.54 -18.12 -5.68
C LEU A 2 -8.64 -16.59 -5.86
N SER A 3 -9.39 -16.11 -6.86
CA SER A 3 -9.60 -14.67 -7.06
C SER A 3 -10.35 -14.02 -5.91
N CYS A 4 -11.21 -14.75 -5.19
CA CYS A 4 -11.90 -14.21 -4.00
C CYS A 4 -10.93 -14.07 -2.84
N ALA A 5 -10.10 -15.10 -2.60
CA ALA A 5 -9.06 -15.03 -1.58
C ALA A 5 -8.12 -13.84 -1.81
N VAL A 6 -7.60 -13.69 -3.04
CA VAL A 6 -6.70 -12.57 -3.39
C VAL A 6 -7.43 -11.22 -3.29
N GLY A 7 -8.60 -11.09 -3.91
CA GLY A 7 -9.35 -9.84 -3.96
C GLY A 7 -9.75 -9.32 -2.59
N PHE A 8 -10.37 -10.16 -1.76
CA PHE A 8 -10.82 -9.76 -0.42
C PHE A 8 -9.67 -9.60 0.57
N THR A 9 -8.63 -10.44 0.50
CA THR A 9 -7.44 -10.28 1.36
C THR A 9 -6.81 -8.91 1.13
N LEU A 10 -6.59 -8.53 -0.13
CA LEU A 10 -5.97 -7.25 -0.46
C LEU A 10 -6.90 -6.05 -0.20
N LEU A 11 -8.21 -6.20 -0.38
CA LEU A 11 -9.21 -5.19 0.00
C LEU A 11 -9.14 -4.90 1.50
N PHE A 12 -9.31 -5.92 2.34
CA PHE A 12 -9.31 -5.76 3.79
C PHE A 12 -7.95 -5.31 4.32
N ALA A 13 -6.84 -5.78 3.76
CA ALA A 13 -5.51 -5.26 4.07
C ALA A 13 -5.39 -3.76 3.76
N SER A 14 -5.90 -3.32 2.60
CA SER A 14 -5.89 -1.91 2.21
C SER A 14 -6.75 -1.04 3.13
N LEU A 15 -7.90 -1.56 3.58
CA LEU A 15 -8.77 -0.87 4.54
C LEU A 15 -8.09 -0.77 5.90
N TRP A 16 -7.52 -1.87 6.41
CA TRP A 16 -6.77 -1.88 7.66
C TRP A 16 -5.66 -0.83 7.68
N MET A 17 -4.83 -0.78 6.63
CA MET A 17 -3.76 0.23 6.50
C MET A 17 -4.27 1.67 6.49
N SER A 18 -5.52 1.90 6.09
CA SER A 18 -6.14 3.23 6.05
C SER A 18 -6.71 3.64 7.41
N PHE A 19 -7.22 2.68 8.20
CA PHE A 19 -7.83 2.95 9.51
C PHE A 19 -6.83 2.94 10.67
N VAL A 20 -5.71 2.22 10.56
CA VAL A 20 -4.68 2.22 11.59
C VAL A 20 -4.06 3.61 11.71
N LYS A 21 -4.20 4.25 12.88
CA LYS A 21 -3.59 5.54 13.18
C LYS A 21 -2.09 5.48 12.94
N ARG A 22 -1.56 6.45 12.19
CA ARG A 22 -0.11 6.67 12.08
C ARG A 22 0.43 7.05 13.44
N ASP A 23 1.56 6.46 13.82
CA ASP A 23 2.29 6.94 14.99
C ASP A 23 2.91 8.29 14.61
N THR A 24 2.20 9.37 14.89
CA THR A 24 2.61 10.71 14.46
C THR A 24 3.90 11.16 15.15
N ALA A 25 4.21 10.63 16.33
CA ALA A 25 5.38 11.03 17.10
C ALA A 25 6.66 10.61 16.38
N MET A 26 6.79 9.34 15.98
CA MET A 26 7.98 8.85 15.26
C MET A 26 8.25 9.63 13.97
N PHE A 27 7.21 9.94 13.20
CA PHE A 27 7.35 10.69 11.95
C PHE A 27 7.69 12.17 12.20
N GLN A 28 7.20 12.76 13.29
CA GLN A 28 7.51 14.14 13.67
C GLN A 28 8.97 14.23 14.13
N THR A 29 9.39 13.36 15.05
CA THR A 29 10.78 13.32 15.54
C THR A 29 11.77 13.16 14.40
N PHE A 30 11.53 12.25 13.45
CA PHE A 30 12.39 12.12 12.28
C PHE A 30 12.44 13.41 11.45
N GLN A 31 11.31 14.06 11.17
CA GLN A 31 11.27 15.30 10.39
C GLN A 31 12.00 16.45 11.08
N GLU A 32 11.96 16.53 12.41
CA GLU A 32 12.69 17.53 13.19
C GLU A 32 14.21 17.39 13.07
N THR A 33 14.72 16.19 12.75
CA THR A 33 16.16 15.97 12.50
C THR A 33 16.64 16.43 11.12
N LEU A 34 15.74 16.75 10.19
CA LEU A 34 16.09 17.04 8.79
C LEU A 34 16.42 18.53 8.59
N ASP A 35 17.43 18.79 7.76
CA ASP A 35 17.64 20.14 7.24
C ASP A 35 16.68 20.47 6.08
N GLU A 36 16.68 21.72 5.62
CA GLU A 36 15.80 22.19 4.54
C GLU A 36 15.96 21.37 3.25
N SER A 37 17.20 21.02 2.88
CA SER A 37 17.47 20.24 1.67
C SER A 37 16.95 18.81 1.78
N GLN A 38 17.13 18.18 2.95
CA GLN A 38 16.62 16.84 3.25
C GLN A 38 15.10 16.82 3.32
N THR A 39 14.48 17.86 3.86
CA THR A 39 13.02 18.01 3.95
C THR A 39 12.39 18.04 2.56
N LEU A 40 12.96 18.81 1.63
CA LEU A 40 12.49 18.85 0.23
C LEU A 40 12.60 17.49 -0.47
N ILE A 41 13.68 16.73 -0.19
CA ILE A 41 13.85 15.38 -0.72
C ILE A 41 12.79 14.44 -0.12
N TYR A 42 12.59 14.47 1.19
CA TYR A 42 11.61 13.66 1.89
C TYR A 42 10.18 13.91 1.37
N GLU A 43 9.76 15.16 1.27
CA GLU A 43 8.44 15.52 0.72
C GLU A 43 8.28 15.07 -0.73
N GLY A 44 9.34 15.22 -1.53
CA GLY A 44 9.37 14.73 -2.91
C GLY A 44 9.16 13.22 -3.01
N ILE A 45 9.81 12.45 -2.13
CA ILE A 45 9.62 10.99 -2.03
C ILE A 45 8.19 10.67 -1.61
N VAL A 46 7.66 11.31 -0.57
CA VAL A 46 6.30 11.06 -0.07
C VAL A 46 5.26 11.34 -1.16
N ARG A 47 5.36 12.48 -1.84
CA ARG A 47 4.44 12.87 -2.92
C ARG A 47 4.51 11.92 -4.10
N GLU A 48 5.71 11.50 -4.51
CA GLU A 48 5.89 10.52 -5.57
C GLU A 48 5.25 9.17 -5.21
N ARG A 49 5.51 8.64 -4.00
CA ARG A 49 4.96 7.35 -3.56
C ARG A 49 3.44 7.38 -3.50
N LEU A 50 2.85 8.49 -3.04
CA LEU A 50 1.41 8.69 -3.06
C LEU A 50 0.86 8.74 -4.49
N SER A 51 1.52 9.47 -5.39
CA SER A 51 1.13 9.53 -6.81
C SER A 51 1.14 8.14 -7.47
N ILE A 52 2.20 7.35 -7.25
CA ILE A 52 2.30 5.98 -7.77
C ILE A 52 1.15 5.11 -7.26
N TYR A 53 0.83 5.21 -5.96
CA TYR A 53 -0.28 4.48 -5.36
C TYR A 53 -1.63 4.85 -5.99
N VAL A 54 -1.89 6.15 -6.18
CA VAL A 54 -3.12 6.65 -6.81
C VAL A 54 -3.21 6.24 -8.27
N MET A 55 -2.14 6.38 -9.05
CA MET A 55 -2.09 5.98 -10.45
C MET A 55 -2.34 4.47 -10.62
N GLY A 56 -1.71 3.65 -9.78
CA GLY A 56 -1.93 2.20 -9.78
C GLY A 56 -3.37 1.82 -9.44
N MET A 57 -4.01 2.56 -8.51
CA MET A 57 -5.42 2.35 -8.17
C MET A 57 -6.34 2.73 -9.33
N VAL A 58 -6.11 3.88 -9.99
CA VAL A 58 -6.89 4.31 -11.17
C VAL A 58 -6.77 3.30 -12.31
N LEU A 59 -5.56 2.83 -12.59
CA LEU A 59 -5.33 1.80 -13.60
C LEU A 59 -6.03 0.48 -13.24
N GLY A 60 -5.91 0.05 -11.99
CA GLY A 60 -6.59 -1.15 -11.48
C GLY A 60 -8.11 -1.05 -11.60
N LEU A 61 -8.69 0.10 -11.25
CA LEU A 61 -10.12 0.36 -11.42
C LEU A 61 -10.53 0.30 -12.88
N ALA A 62 -9.81 0.97 -13.78
CA ALA A 62 -10.12 0.97 -15.21
C ALA A 62 -10.13 -0.46 -15.79
N LEU A 63 -9.10 -1.26 -15.50
CA LEU A 63 -8.99 -2.64 -15.97
C LEU A 63 -10.04 -3.56 -15.32
N GLY A 64 -10.24 -3.42 -14.01
CA GLY A 64 -11.22 -4.19 -13.26
C GLY A 64 -12.64 -3.95 -13.76
N PHE A 65 -13.04 -2.69 -13.90
CA PHE A 65 -14.39 -2.35 -14.41
C PHE A 65 -14.58 -2.80 -15.86
N THR A 66 -13.56 -2.65 -16.71
CA THR A 66 -13.61 -3.16 -18.08
C THR A 66 -13.87 -4.67 -18.10
N TYR A 67 -13.20 -5.43 -17.22
CA TYR A 67 -13.44 -6.87 -17.06
C TYR A 67 -14.87 -7.16 -16.59
N TYR A 68 -15.34 -6.43 -15.57
CA TYR A 68 -16.67 -6.60 -14.99
C TYR A 68 -17.79 -6.37 -16.02
N LEU A 69 -17.67 -5.35 -16.87
CA LEU A 69 -18.67 -5.04 -17.90
C LEU A 69 -18.68 -6.08 -19.05
N LYS A 70 -17.51 -6.58 -19.46
CA LYS A 70 -17.40 -7.53 -20.57
C LYS A 70 -17.80 -8.97 -20.22
N ASN A 71 -17.84 -9.34 -18.95
CA ASN A 71 -18.06 -10.72 -18.51
C ASN A 71 -19.28 -10.86 -17.57
N PRO A 72 -20.51 -10.60 -18.04
CA PRO A 72 -21.70 -10.59 -17.19
C PRO A 72 -22.08 -11.95 -16.58
N ASN A 73 -21.77 -13.05 -17.27
CA ASN A 73 -22.15 -14.40 -16.86
C ASN A 73 -21.10 -15.11 -15.98
N ASP A 74 -20.10 -14.36 -15.46
CA ASP A 74 -19.04 -14.93 -14.64
C ASP A 74 -19.49 -15.09 -13.17
N ASN A 75 -19.53 -16.32 -12.69
CA ASN A 75 -19.96 -16.64 -11.31
C ASN A 75 -19.14 -15.91 -10.22
N PHE A 76 -17.88 -15.54 -10.47
CA PHE A 76 -17.01 -14.87 -9.51
C PHE A 76 -16.60 -13.45 -9.96
N ARG A 77 -17.48 -12.78 -10.73
CA ARG A 77 -17.21 -11.48 -11.35
C ARG A 77 -16.69 -10.43 -10.37
N LEU A 78 -17.31 -10.31 -9.19
CA LEU A 78 -16.91 -9.36 -8.15
C LEU A 78 -15.52 -9.69 -7.58
N CYS A 79 -15.26 -10.97 -7.29
CA CYS A 79 -13.96 -11.40 -6.80
C CYS A 79 -12.84 -11.10 -7.80
N LYS A 80 -13.10 -11.34 -9.09
CA LYS A 80 -12.13 -11.06 -10.16
C LYS A 80 -11.93 -9.56 -10.36
N LEU A 81 -12.99 -8.75 -10.28
CA LEU A 81 -12.90 -7.29 -10.25
C LEU A 81 -11.95 -6.82 -9.14
N LEU A 82 -12.17 -7.26 -7.90
CA LEU A 82 -11.33 -6.89 -6.75
C LEU A 82 -9.89 -7.38 -6.91
N ALA A 83 -9.70 -8.62 -7.33
CA ALA A 83 -8.36 -9.18 -7.57
C ALA A 83 -7.61 -8.36 -8.63
N ILE A 84 -8.24 -8.02 -9.75
CA ILE A 84 -7.61 -7.20 -10.80
C ILE A 84 -7.23 -5.83 -10.23
N ILE A 85 -8.13 -5.12 -9.55
CA ILE A 85 -7.87 -3.78 -9.00
C ILE A 85 -6.63 -3.81 -8.09
N TYR A 86 -6.64 -4.67 -7.09
CA TYR A 86 -5.59 -4.67 -6.07
C TYR A 86 -4.28 -5.29 -6.53
N SER A 87 -4.32 -6.32 -7.37
CA SER A 87 -3.10 -6.90 -7.96
C SER A 87 -2.43 -5.93 -8.93
N VAL A 88 -3.20 -5.23 -9.77
CA VAL A 88 -2.66 -4.18 -10.66
C VAL A 88 -2.08 -3.03 -9.83
N LYS A 89 -2.78 -2.55 -8.80
CA LYS A 89 -2.25 -1.51 -7.90
C LYS A 89 -0.91 -1.93 -7.30
N LEU A 90 -0.84 -3.15 -6.78
CA LEU A 90 0.38 -3.68 -6.14
C LEU A 90 1.52 -3.84 -7.15
N MET A 91 1.23 -4.44 -8.31
CA MET A 91 2.21 -4.64 -9.37
C MET A 91 2.74 -3.30 -9.90
N PHE A 92 1.85 -2.34 -10.15
CA PHE A 92 2.23 -0.99 -10.59
C PHE A 92 3.13 -0.32 -9.55
N TYR A 93 2.78 -0.42 -8.27
CA TYR A 93 3.61 0.12 -7.20
C TYR A 93 5.01 -0.49 -7.20
N TYR A 94 5.19 -1.79 -7.39
CA TYR A 94 6.54 -2.39 -7.39
C TYR A 94 7.34 -2.14 -8.67
N VAL A 95 6.69 -2.18 -9.84
CA VAL A 95 7.35 -2.05 -11.15
C VAL A 95 7.75 -0.61 -11.47
N TYR A 96 6.97 0.39 -11.04
CA TYR A 96 7.23 1.80 -11.38
C TYR A 96 8.63 2.25 -10.89
N PRO A 97 9.46 2.90 -11.73
CA PRO A 97 10.77 3.39 -11.32
C PRO A 97 10.64 4.50 -10.29
N LYS A 98 11.28 4.31 -9.15
CA LYS A 98 11.14 5.18 -7.98
C LYS A 98 12.40 6.01 -7.78
N ARG A 99 12.27 7.22 -7.21
CA ARG A 99 13.40 7.97 -6.66
C ARG A 99 14.19 7.12 -5.65
N PRO A 100 15.48 7.44 -5.48
CA PRO A 100 16.32 6.84 -4.44
C PRO A 100 15.66 6.89 -3.06
N LEU A 101 16.04 5.93 -2.21
CA LEU A 101 15.58 5.90 -0.83
C LEU A 101 16.11 7.11 -0.06
N MET A 102 15.32 7.57 0.92
CA MET A 102 15.70 8.68 1.79
C MET A 102 17.06 8.43 2.48
N LEU A 103 17.39 7.16 2.73
CA LEU A 103 18.65 6.71 3.31
C LEU A 103 19.90 7.33 2.65
N TYR A 104 19.89 7.53 1.33
CA TYR A 104 21.04 8.10 0.60
C TYR A 104 21.21 9.61 0.80
N SER A 105 20.23 10.28 1.40
CA SER A 105 20.23 11.72 1.68
C SER A 105 20.45 12.03 3.17
N LEU A 106 20.58 11.00 4.02
CA LEU A 106 20.83 11.15 5.45
C LEU A 106 22.32 11.40 5.71
N LYS A 107 22.62 12.20 6.73
CA LYS A 107 23.97 12.73 6.99
C LYS A 107 24.59 12.19 8.28
N ASN A 108 23.79 11.69 9.22
CA ASN A 108 24.26 11.24 10.52
C ASN A 108 23.53 9.97 10.99
N GLN A 109 24.07 9.34 12.04
CA GLN A 109 23.56 8.08 12.58
C GLN A 109 22.15 8.22 13.17
N GLU A 110 21.86 9.33 13.86
CA GLU A 110 20.56 9.62 14.45
C GLU A 110 19.44 9.61 13.39
N GLN A 111 19.67 10.29 12.26
CA GLN A 111 18.76 10.29 11.12
C GLN A 111 18.53 8.89 10.55
N VAL A 112 19.61 8.10 10.42
CA VAL A 112 19.56 6.74 9.87
C VAL A 112 18.74 5.82 10.77
N GLU A 113 18.95 5.89 12.09
CA GLU A 113 18.22 5.11 13.08
C GLU A 113 16.73 5.49 13.10
N ALA A 114 16.42 6.79 13.15
CA ALA A 114 15.04 7.27 13.12
C ALA A 114 14.30 6.85 11.83
N TRP A 115 14.97 6.87 10.67
CA TRP A 115 14.41 6.37 9.42
C TRP A 115 14.21 4.85 9.43
N ALA A 116 15.15 4.10 10.01
CA ALA A 116 15.07 2.65 10.13
C ALA A 116 13.89 2.21 11.01
N ASP A 117 13.61 2.93 12.10
CA ASP A 117 12.47 2.69 12.98
C ASP A 117 11.14 2.93 12.25
N ILE A 118 11.02 4.05 11.54
CA ILE A 118 9.85 4.34 10.69
C ILE A 118 9.66 3.23 9.66
N TYR A 119 10.73 2.83 8.97
CA TYR A 119 10.66 1.80 7.93
C TYR A 119 10.23 0.45 8.50
N THR A 120 10.78 0.08 9.66
CA THR A 120 10.46 -1.18 10.36
C THR A 120 9.01 -1.19 10.80
N GLU A 121 8.51 -0.09 11.35
CA GLU A 121 7.12 0.04 11.76
C GLU A 121 6.16 -0.07 10.57
N MET A 122 6.46 0.65 9.48
CA MET A 122 5.64 0.61 8.27
C MET A 122 5.61 -0.79 7.63
N LYS A 123 6.75 -1.49 7.62
CA LYS A 123 6.83 -2.88 7.17
C LYS A 123 5.98 -3.81 8.04
N ARG A 124 6.10 -3.68 9.37
CA ARG A 124 5.31 -4.47 10.33
C ARG A 124 3.81 -4.26 10.10
N ARG A 125 3.36 -3.02 9.98
CA ARG A 125 1.96 -2.68 9.70
C ARG A 125 1.46 -3.30 8.40
N TRP A 126 2.26 -3.22 7.34
CA TRP A 126 1.90 -3.80 6.06
C TRP A 126 1.75 -5.33 6.15
N VAL A 127 2.67 -6.04 6.79
CA VAL A 127 2.55 -7.50 7.00
C VAL A 127 1.34 -7.84 7.86
N THR A 128 1.12 -7.12 8.96
CA THR A 128 -0.07 -7.30 9.81
C THR A 128 -1.36 -7.08 9.02
N SER A 129 -1.39 -6.09 8.12
CA SER A 129 -2.55 -5.83 7.28
C SER A 129 -2.90 -7.00 6.36
N LEU A 130 -1.91 -7.71 5.83
CA LEU A 130 -2.13 -8.90 5.00
C LEU A 130 -2.71 -10.05 5.84
N GLY A 131 -2.21 -10.23 7.07
CA GLY A 131 -2.76 -11.20 8.03
C GLY A 131 -4.22 -10.92 8.38
N VAL A 132 -4.52 -9.67 8.76
CA VAL A 132 -5.90 -9.20 9.02
C VAL A 132 -6.77 -9.38 7.78
N GLY A 133 -6.24 -9.05 6.59
CA GLY A 133 -6.96 -9.20 5.35
C GLY A 133 -7.33 -10.66 5.05
N PHE A 134 -6.40 -11.58 5.27
CA PHE A 134 -6.62 -13.01 5.06
C PHE A 134 -7.65 -13.58 6.06
N VAL A 135 -7.55 -13.20 7.33
CA VAL A 135 -8.57 -13.55 8.35
C VAL A 135 -9.93 -12.99 7.95
N GLY A 136 -9.99 -11.75 7.46
CA GLY A 136 -11.23 -11.14 6.95
C GLY A 136 -11.86 -11.93 5.80
N TYR A 137 -11.04 -12.43 4.86
CA TYR A 137 -11.52 -13.34 3.81
C TYR A 137 -12.06 -14.65 4.38
N LEU A 138 -11.37 -15.28 5.35
CA LEU A 138 -11.82 -16.53 5.96
C LEU A 138 -13.18 -16.38 6.65
N VAL A 139 -13.36 -15.31 7.44
CA VAL A 139 -14.64 -15.01 8.11
C VAL A 139 -15.76 -14.79 7.10
N LEU A 140 -15.48 -14.05 6.01
CA LEU A 140 -16.45 -13.85 4.93
C LEU A 140 -16.80 -15.17 4.25
N SER A 141 -15.81 -16.04 4.01
CA SER A 141 -16.01 -17.33 3.34
C SER A 141 -16.80 -18.35 4.16
N GLN A 142 -16.83 -18.22 5.49
CA GLN A 142 -17.65 -19.05 6.37
C GLN A 142 -19.08 -18.52 6.50
N SER A 143 -19.29 -17.25 6.17
CA SER A 143 -20.59 -16.58 6.25
C SER A 143 -21.41 -16.66 4.95
N CYS A 144 -20.86 -17.29 3.90
CA CYS A 144 -21.49 -17.52 2.59
C CYS A 144 -21.54 -19.02 2.28
#